data_AF-A0A7S1SCS3-F1
#
_entry.id   AF-A0A7S1SCS3-F1
#
_cell.length_a   1.000
_cell.length_b   1.000
_cell.length_c   1.000
_cell.angle_alpha   90.00
_cell.angle_beta   90.00
_cell.angle_gamma   90.00
#
_symmetry.space_group_name_H-M   'P 1'
#
loop_
_entity.id
_entity.type
_entity.pdbx_description
1 polymer ?
#
loop_
_entity_poly.entity_id
_entity_poly.type
_entity_poly.pdbx_seq_one_letter_code
_entity_poly.pdbx_strand_id
1 'polypeptide(L)'
;MDEIDAIGGKRFGQGTSADREIQRTLMELLNQLDGFDDLGRVKIIMATNRPDTLDPALLRPGRLDRKVEIPLPNEQARVDILRIHSERITKHGDIDWEAVVKLTDSFNGADMRNVCTEAGMFAIRAERDYVVEEDFMKA
;
A
#
# COMPACT_ATOMS: atom_id res chain seq x y z
N MET A 1 -2.94 -4.43 -12.15
CA MET A 1 -2.63 -5.77 -11.60
C MET A 1 -2.02 -5.54 -10.24
N ASP A 2 -2.51 -6.24 -9.23
CA ASP A 2 -1.95 -6.18 -7.88
C ASP A 2 -1.16 -7.47 -7.59
N GLU A 3 -0.26 -7.42 -6.61
CA GLU A 3 0.57 -8.56 -6.17
C GLU A 3 1.29 -9.27 -7.33
N ILE A 4 1.92 -8.49 -8.23
CA ILE A 4 2.59 -9.07 -9.42
C ILE A 4 3.72 -10.05 -9.04
N ASP A 5 4.25 -9.98 -7.83
CA ASP A 5 5.24 -10.93 -7.30
C ASP A 5 4.70 -12.36 -7.15
N ALA A 6 3.37 -12.56 -7.11
CA ALA A 6 2.76 -13.89 -7.10
C ALA A 6 3.01 -14.66 -8.42
N ILE A 7 3.11 -13.95 -9.54
CA ILE A 7 3.35 -14.55 -10.87
C ILE A 7 4.68 -14.14 -11.51
N GLY A 8 5.30 -13.08 -11.00
CA GLY A 8 6.50 -12.44 -11.52
C GLY A 8 7.80 -12.85 -10.82
N GLY A 9 7.78 -13.85 -9.93
CA GLY A 9 8.94 -14.23 -9.10
C GLY A 9 10.14 -14.80 -9.87
N LYS A 10 11.35 -14.45 -9.42
CA LYS A 10 12.64 -15.02 -9.87
C LYS A 10 12.71 -16.52 -9.55
N ARG A 11 13.44 -17.23 -10.41
CA ARG A 11 13.73 -18.66 -10.25
C ARG A 11 14.52 -18.91 -8.96
N PHE A 12 13.97 -19.71 -8.04
CA PHE A 12 14.77 -20.39 -7.03
C PHE A 12 15.00 -21.84 -7.51
N GLY A 13 16.26 -22.27 -7.54
CA GLY A 13 16.66 -23.56 -8.10
C GLY A 13 15.99 -24.74 -7.39
N GLN A 14 15.55 -25.72 -8.18
CA GLN A 14 14.63 -26.85 -7.87
C GLN A 14 13.14 -26.51 -8.01
N GLY A 15 12.69 -26.24 -9.24
CA GLY A 15 11.29 -25.94 -9.55
C GLY A 15 10.40 -27.18 -9.56
N THR A 16 9.31 -27.10 -8.80
CA THR A 16 8.17 -28.03 -8.83
C THR A 16 7.36 -27.86 -10.12
N SER A 17 6.39 -28.74 -10.40
CA SER A 17 5.49 -28.58 -11.56
C SER A 17 4.69 -27.26 -11.52
N ALA A 18 4.37 -26.75 -10.33
CA ALA A 18 3.62 -25.50 -10.14
C ALA A 18 4.42 -24.27 -10.61
N ASP A 19 5.74 -24.23 -10.31
CA ASP A 19 6.61 -23.12 -10.72
C ASP A 19 6.68 -22.98 -12.25
N ARG A 20 6.58 -24.11 -12.98
CA ARG A 20 6.59 -24.12 -14.45
C ARG A 20 5.31 -23.52 -15.05
N GLU A 21 4.18 -23.68 -14.39
CA GLU A 21 2.89 -23.10 -14.83
C GLU A 21 2.85 -21.59 -14.59
N ILE A 22 3.32 -21.16 -13.42
CA ILE A 22 3.49 -19.73 -13.10
C ILE A 22 4.44 -19.07 -14.11
N GLN A 23 5.56 -19.71 -14.41
CA GLN A 23 6.51 -19.22 -15.43
C GLN A 23 5.87 -19.11 -16.82
N ARG A 24 5.05 -20.10 -17.23
CA ARG A 24 4.38 -20.06 -18.53
C ARG A 24 3.41 -18.88 -18.61
N THR A 25 2.68 -18.64 -17.54
CA THR A 25 1.74 -17.51 -17.42
C THR A 25 2.48 -16.17 -17.48
N LEU A 26 3.63 -16.07 -16.80
CA LEU A 26 4.49 -14.88 -16.86
C LEU A 26 5.02 -14.62 -18.27
N MET A 27 5.50 -15.66 -18.97
CA MET A 27 6.02 -15.52 -20.33
C MET A 27 4.93 -15.08 -21.32
N GLU A 28 3.71 -15.60 -21.15
CA GLU A 28 2.57 -15.15 -21.95
C GLU A 28 2.25 -13.69 -21.66
N LEU A 29 2.22 -13.27 -20.38
CA LEU A 29 2.05 -11.87 -20.02
C LEU A 29 3.12 -10.97 -20.67
N LEU A 30 4.39 -11.40 -20.65
CA LEU A 30 5.49 -10.67 -21.30
C LEU A 30 5.30 -10.56 -22.81
N ASN A 31 4.86 -11.63 -23.48
CA ASN A 31 4.57 -11.60 -24.92
C ASN A 31 3.41 -10.65 -25.25
N GLN A 32 2.40 -10.57 -24.40
CA GLN A 32 1.29 -9.63 -24.57
C GLN A 32 1.72 -8.18 -24.32
N LEU A 33 2.67 -7.94 -23.40
CA LEU A 33 3.26 -6.61 -23.17
C LEU A 33 4.14 -6.15 -24.33
N ASP A 34 4.92 -7.07 -24.90
CA ASP A 34 5.84 -6.82 -26.03
C ASP A 34 5.14 -6.78 -27.40
N GLY A 35 3.81 -6.98 -27.44
CA GLY A 35 3.03 -7.30 -28.63
C GLY A 35 3.48 -6.62 -29.94
N PHE A 36 3.34 -7.33 -31.06
CA PHE A 36 3.74 -6.87 -32.40
C PHE A 36 3.12 -5.52 -32.84
N ASP A 37 2.04 -5.09 -32.20
CA ASP A 37 1.40 -3.78 -32.39
C ASP A 37 1.40 -2.99 -31.07
N ASP A 38 1.74 -1.70 -31.18
CA ASP A 38 1.76 -0.77 -30.05
C ASP A 38 0.38 -0.77 -29.36
N LEU A 39 0.33 -1.05 -28.05
CA LEU A 39 -0.86 -1.01 -27.19
C LEU A 39 -1.33 0.44 -26.99
N GLY A 40 -1.57 1.19 -28.07
CA GLY A 40 -1.74 2.64 -28.08
C GLY A 40 -2.93 3.17 -27.27
N ARG A 41 -3.82 2.29 -26.78
CA ARG A 41 -4.97 2.65 -25.93
C ARG A 41 -4.98 2.00 -24.54
N VAL A 42 -4.03 1.14 -24.21
CA VAL A 42 -4.01 0.43 -22.93
C VAL A 42 -2.78 0.84 -22.12
N LYS A 43 -3.01 1.30 -20.90
CA LYS A 43 -1.95 1.54 -19.92
C LYS A 43 -2.07 0.50 -18.81
N ILE A 44 -0.94 -0.07 -18.42
CA ILE A 44 -0.90 -1.14 -17.41
C ILE A 44 -0.20 -0.59 -16.18
N ILE A 45 -0.88 -0.68 -15.04
CA ILE A 45 -0.33 -0.36 -13.72
C ILE A 45 -0.20 -1.68 -12.96
N MET A 46 0.99 -1.93 -12.41
CA MET A 46 1.29 -3.09 -11.59
C MET A 46 1.74 -2.64 -10.21
N ALA A 47 1.35 -3.37 -9.16
CA ALA A 47 1.77 -3.14 -7.79
C ALA A 47 2.44 -4.40 -7.21
N THR A 48 3.50 -4.21 -6.41
CA THR A 48 4.17 -5.26 -5.65
C THR A 48 4.76 -4.68 -4.38
N ASN A 49 4.81 -5.49 -3.33
CA ASN A 49 5.53 -5.18 -2.08
C ASN A 49 6.96 -5.77 -2.08
N ARG A 50 7.33 -6.54 -3.11
CA ARG A 50 8.61 -7.27 -3.21
C ARG A 50 9.28 -7.05 -4.57
N PRO A 51 9.74 -5.82 -4.88
CA PRO A 51 10.36 -5.54 -6.17
C PRO A 51 11.67 -6.33 -6.40
N ASP A 52 12.33 -6.80 -5.34
CA ASP A 52 13.55 -7.60 -5.36
C ASP A 52 13.34 -9.02 -5.91
N THR A 53 12.14 -9.58 -5.71
CA THR A 53 11.78 -10.92 -6.16
C THR A 53 11.33 -10.95 -7.62
N LEU A 54 11.07 -9.80 -8.25
CA LEU A 54 10.58 -9.75 -9.63
C LEU A 54 11.61 -10.20 -10.67
N ASP A 55 11.15 -10.91 -11.69
CA ASP A 55 11.95 -11.33 -12.84
C ASP A 55 12.49 -10.08 -13.56
N PRO A 56 13.83 -9.97 -13.76
CA PRO A 56 14.43 -8.85 -14.47
C PRO A 56 13.88 -8.63 -15.88
N ALA A 57 13.27 -9.65 -16.49
CA ALA A 57 12.60 -9.55 -17.77
C ALA A 57 11.43 -8.55 -17.75
N LEU A 58 10.66 -8.46 -16.66
CA LEU A 58 9.57 -7.48 -16.52
C LEU A 58 10.09 -6.03 -16.47
N LEU A 59 11.31 -5.84 -15.98
CA LEU A 59 11.92 -4.53 -15.73
C LEU A 59 12.65 -3.95 -16.95
N ARG A 60 12.61 -4.64 -18.10
CA ARG A 60 13.26 -4.18 -19.33
C ARG A 60 12.45 -3.04 -19.98
N PRO A 61 13.13 -2.12 -20.68
CA PRO A 61 12.47 -1.07 -21.47
C PRO A 61 11.48 -1.66 -22.47
N GLY A 62 10.32 -1.02 -22.64
CA GLY A 62 9.21 -1.49 -23.48
C GLY A 62 8.16 -2.32 -22.73
N ARG A 63 8.41 -2.68 -21.46
CA ARG A 63 7.47 -3.40 -20.59
C ARG A 63 7.06 -2.50 -19.42
N LEU A 64 7.88 -2.44 -18.37
CA LEU A 64 7.68 -1.54 -17.21
C LEU A 64 8.66 -0.37 -17.25
N ASP A 65 8.29 0.68 -17.97
CA ASP A 65 9.14 1.87 -18.20
C ASP A 65 9.16 2.87 -17.03
N ARG A 66 8.12 2.86 -16.19
CA ARG A 66 7.94 3.79 -15.06
C ARG A 66 7.87 2.99 -13.77
N LYS A 67 8.77 3.31 -12.84
CA LYS A 67 8.83 2.73 -11.50
C LYS A 67 8.55 3.85 -10.51
N VAL A 68 7.49 3.69 -9.74
CA VAL A 68 7.09 4.64 -8.70
C VAL A 68 7.20 3.90 -7.38
N GLU A 69 8.15 4.34 -6.56
CA GLU A 69 8.30 3.84 -5.20
C GLU A 69 7.39 4.63 -4.27
N ILE A 70 6.65 3.93 -3.41
CA ILE A 70 5.80 4.52 -2.38
C ILE A 70 6.50 4.26 -1.04
N PRO A 71 7.24 5.23 -0.48
CA PRO A 71 7.88 5.06 0.81
C PRO A 71 6.84 5.11 1.94
N LEU A 72 7.28 4.77 3.15
CA LEU A 72 6.50 5.06 4.35
C LEU A 72 6.21 6.56 4.48
N PRO A 73 5.03 6.94 4.99
CA PRO A 73 4.66 8.35 5.10
C PRO A 73 5.58 9.07 6.10
N ASN A 74 6.04 10.25 5.71
CA ASN A 74 6.74 11.16 6.61
C ASN A 74 5.76 11.77 7.63
N GLU A 75 6.28 12.52 8.60
CA GLU A 75 5.49 13.12 9.68
C GLU A 75 4.31 13.94 9.15
N GLN A 76 4.56 14.84 8.18
CA GLN A 76 3.52 15.66 7.57
C GLN A 76 2.44 14.81 6.85
N ALA A 77 2.86 13.79 6.10
CA ALA A 77 1.94 12.89 5.43
C ALA A 77 1.10 12.09 6.44
N ARG A 78 1.67 11.68 7.58
CA ARG A 78 0.91 11.01 8.66
C ARG A 78 -0.14 11.95 9.27
N VAL A 79 0.18 13.24 9.44
CA VAL A 79 -0.80 14.25 9.87
C VAL A 79 -1.94 14.36 8.86
N ASP A 80 -1.63 14.43 7.57
CA ASP A 80 -2.64 14.55 6.53
C ASP A 80 -3.53 13.30 6.44
N ILE A 81 -2.94 12.10 6.57
CA ILE A 81 -3.68 10.83 6.60
C ILE A 81 -4.63 10.78 7.81
N LEU A 82 -4.16 11.18 9.00
CA LEU A 82 -5.02 11.27 10.19
C LEU A 82 -6.16 12.25 9.97
N ARG A 83 -5.88 13.44 9.43
CA ARG A 83 -6.92 14.43 9.16
C ARG A 83 -8.00 13.85 8.25
N ILE A 84 -7.61 13.27 7.12
CA ILE A 84 -8.54 12.65 6.15
C ILE A 84 -9.39 11.55 6.83
N HIS A 85 -8.78 10.63 7.57
CA HIS A 85 -9.53 9.55 8.21
C HIS A 85 -10.38 10.03 9.39
N SER A 86 -9.97 11.10 10.05
CA SER A 86 -10.73 11.71 11.14
C SER A 86 -11.92 12.54 10.65
N GLU A 87 -12.02 12.96 9.38
CA GLU A 87 -13.09 13.84 8.87
C GLU A 87 -14.49 13.29 9.14
N ARG A 88 -14.65 11.96 9.11
CA ARG A 88 -15.94 11.29 9.33
C ARG A 88 -16.26 11.03 10.81
N ILE A 89 -15.34 11.37 11.71
CA ILE A 89 -15.46 11.14 13.15
C ILE A 89 -15.92 12.44 13.80
N THR A 90 -16.98 12.37 14.62
CA THR A 90 -17.40 13.48 15.49
C THR A 90 -16.31 13.71 16.51
N LYS A 91 -15.68 14.88 16.47
CA LYS A 91 -14.58 15.28 17.36
C LYS A 91 -15.06 16.43 18.25
N HIS A 92 -14.60 16.45 19.49
CA HIS A 92 -14.88 17.52 20.42
C HIS A 92 -13.57 18.10 20.99
N GLY A 93 -13.44 19.43 20.91
CA GLY A 93 -12.20 20.13 21.24
C GLY A 93 -11.21 20.16 20.07
N ASP A 94 -10.08 20.82 20.31
CA ASP A 94 -8.96 20.85 19.38
C ASP A 94 -8.07 19.62 19.60
N ILE A 95 -7.60 19.03 18.51
CA ILE A 95 -6.71 17.85 18.53
C ILE A 95 -5.37 18.28 17.98
N ASP A 96 -4.31 18.13 18.77
CA ASP A 96 -2.94 18.31 18.32
C ASP A 96 -2.48 17.07 17.54
N TRP A 97 -2.71 17.09 16.23
CA TRP A 97 -2.26 16.03 15.33
C TRP A 97 -0.74 15.87 15.31
N GLU A 98 0.04 16.93 15.59
CA GLU A 98 1.50 16.82 15.65
C GLU A 98 1.93 16.02 16.89
N ALA A 99 1.26 16.20 18.02
CA ALA A 99 1.49 15.40 19.22
C ALA A 99 1.16 13.91 18.98
N VAL A 100 0.04 13.61 18.32
CA VAL A 100 -0.34 12.23 17.97
C VAL A 100 0.70 11.59 17.04
N VAL A 101 1.15 12.31 16.01
CA VAL A 101 2.08 11.75 15.01
C VAL A 101 3.48 11.50 15.57
N LYS A 102 3.90 12.21 16.62
CA LYS A 102 5.15 11.94 17.34
C LYS A 102 5.17 10.55 18.01
N LEU A 103 3.99 9.97 18.28
CA LEU A 103 3.86 8.62 18.84
C LEU A 103 3.74 7.52 17.78
N THR A 104 3.50 7.88 16.52
CA THR A 104 3.24 6.93 15.42
C THR A 104 4.44 6.75 14.49
N ASP A 105 5.64 6.69 15.05
CA ASP A 105 6.83 6.52 14.23
C ASP A 105 6.80 5.18 13.46
N SER A 106 7.23 5.21 12.21
CA SER A 106 7.19 4.07 11.27
C SER A 106 5.79 3.52 10.90
N PHE A 107 4.70 4.22 11.24
CA PHE A 107 3.34 3.77 10.87
C PHE A 107 3.08 3.97 9.38
N ASN A 108 2.44 2.98 8.76
CA ASN A 108 1.94 3.09 7.39
C ASN A 108 0.53 3.69 7.36
N GLY A 109 -0.01 3.99 6.17
CA GLY A 109 -1.33 4.60 6.05
C GLY A 109 -2.48 3.76 6.64
N ALA A 110 -2.37 2.44 6.62
CA ALA A 110 -3.36 1.56 7.25
C ALA A 110 -3.29 1.63 8.79
N ASP A 111 -2.08 1.72 9.36
CA ASP A 111 -1.91 1.89 10.81
C ASP A 111 -2.49 3.24 11.26
N MET A 112 -2.25 4.32 10.51
CA MET A 112 -2.83 5.64 10.79
C MET A 112 -4.37 5.63 10.74
N ARG A 113 -4.96 4.87 9.81
CA ARG A 113 -6.41 4.65 9.77
C ARG A 113 -6.90 3.86 10.98
N ASN A 114 -6.13 2.87 11.43
CA ASN A 114 -6.47 2.07 12.60
C ASN A 114 -6.46 2.93 13.88
N VAL A 115 -5.51 3.86 14.04
CA VAL A 115 -5.50 4.83 15.15
C VAL A 115 -6.83 5.59 15.23
N CYS A 116 -7.37 6.04 14.10
CA CYS A 116 -8.68 6.72 14.07
C CYS A 116 -9.84 5.79 14.49
N THR A 117 -9.74 4.50 14.15
CA THR A 117 -10.76 3.50 14.48
C THR A 117 -10.73 3.15 15.98
N GLU A 118 -9.53 2.94 16.54
CA GLU A 118 -9.34 2.68 17.98
C GLU A 118 -9.74 3.88 18.83
N ALA A 119 -9.42 5.11 18.40
CA ALA A 119 -9.87 6.33 19.08
C ALA A 119 -11.42 6.40 19.15
N GLY A 120 -12.10 6.03 18.07
CA GLY A 120 -13.56 5.87 18.07
C GLY A 120 -14.06 4.79 19.04
N MET A 121 -13.35 3.67 19.13
CA MET A 121 -13.69 2.59 20.05
C MET A 121 -13.50 2.99 21.52
N PHE A 122 -12.46 3.78 21.85
CA PHE A 122 -12.27 4.34 23.19
C PHE A 122 -13.41 5.29 23.58
N ALA A 123 -13.86 6.14 22.66
CA ALA A 123 -15.02 7.00 22.89
C ALA A 123 -16.30 6.20 23.17
N ILE A 124 -16.57 5.16 22.37
CA ILE A 124 -17.74 4.28 22.58
C ILE A 124 -17.66 3.57 23.94
N ARG A 125 -16.49 3.06 24.34
CA ARG A 125 -16.29 2.42 25.65
C ARG A 125 -16.48 3.40 26.81
N ALA A 126 -16.23 4.68 26.58
CA ALA A 126 -16.48 5.76 27.54
C ALA A 126 -17.91 6.32 27.47
N GLU A 127 -18.82 5.67 26.74
CA GLU A 127 -20.22 6.07 26.54
C GLU A 127 -20.37 7.48 25.93
N ARG A 128 -19.42 7.87 25.07
CA ARG A 128 -19.43 9.15 24.34
C ARG A 128 -19.78 8.94 22.86
N ASP A 129 -20.44 9.94 22.27
CA ASP A 129 -20.75 10.04 20.83
C ASP A 129 -19.73 10.90 20.05
N TYR A 130 -18.67 11.36 20.73
CA TYR A 130 -17.56 12.12 20.17
C TYR A 130 -16.21 11.64 20.70
N VAL A 131 -15.17 11.83 19.88
CA VAL A 131 -13.77 11.51 20.19
C VAL A 131 -13.04 12.78 20.66
N VAL A 132 -12.16 12.64 21.64
CA VAL A 132 -11.28 13.71 22.15
C VAL A 132 -9.82 13.37 21.89
N GLU A 133 -8.92 14.34 22.05
CA GLU A 133 -7.47 14.14 21.88
C GLU A 133 -6.93 12.93 22.67
N GLU A 134 -7.37 12.75 23.92
CA GLU A 134 -6.93 11.63 24.77
C GLU A 134 -7.23 10.25 24.16
N ASP A 135 -8.28 10.12 23.36
CA ASP A 135 -8.61 8.85 22.69
C ASP A 135 -7.62 8.53 21.58
N PHE A 136 -7.15 9.54 20.85
CA PHE A 136 -6.10 9.39 19.83
C PHE A 136 -4.73 9.11 20.46
N MET A 137 -4.47 9.64 21.65
CA MET A 137 -3.23 9.39 22.38
C MET A 137 -3.20 7.99 23.04
N LYS A 138 -4.36 7.37 23.27
CA LYS A 138 -4.50 6.00 23.80
C LYS A 138 -4.48 4.92 22.72
N ALA A 139 -4.86 5.27 21.50
CA ALA A 139 -4.88 4.42 20.32
C ALA A 139 -3.47 4.12 19.81
#